data_AF-A0A1Q9LFT7-F1
#
_entry.id   AF-A0A1Q9LFT7-F1
#
_cell.length_a   1.000
_cell.length_b   1.000
_cell.length_c   1.000
_cell.angle_alpha   90.00
_cell.angle_beta   90.00
_cell.angle_gamma   90.00
#
_symmetry.space_group_name_H-M   'P 1'
#
loop_
_entity.id
_entity.type
_entity.pdbx_description
1 polymer ?
#
loop_
_entity_poly.entity_id
_entity_poly.type
_entity_poly.pdbx_seq_one_letter_code
_entity_poly.pdbx_strand_id
1 'polypeptide(L)'
;MTGANYNLQAIEQCRAAVAGQAGPVAAAGDGLPVEVDAAAFGQLPSSGALAEAVRALATAAGTELDRAGALLDQVNHALDAIGTSVANTEQAATQSLTAVGGGRR
;
A
#
# COMPACT_ATOMS: atom_id res chain seq x y z
N MET A 1 -28.63 -8.69 -4.48
CA MET A 1 -27.80 -7.70 -3.77
C MET A 1 -26.87 -8.29 -2.71
N THR A 2 -27.06 -9.53 -2.24
CA THR A 2 -26.19 -10.15 -1.22
C THR A 2 -24.74 -10.40 -1.68
N GLY A 3 -24.51 -10.79 -2.93
CA GLY A 3 -23.16 -11.05 -3.45
C GLY A 3 -22.29 -9.79 -3.64
N ALA A 4 -22.89 -8.68 -4.08
CA ALA A 4 -22.17 -7.43 -4.26
C ALA A 4 -21.87 -6.72 -2.92
N ASN A 5 -22.77 -6.81 -1.94
CA ASN A 5 -22.50 -6.38 -0.56
C ASN A 5 -21.34 -7.16 0.10
N TYR A 6 -21.25 -8.49 -0.12
CA TYR A 6 -20.14 -9.30 0.37
C TYR A 6 -18.80 -8.90 -0.29
N ASN A 7 -18.82 -8.63 -1.60
CA ASN A 7 -17.65 -8.15 -2.33
C ASN A 7 -17.19 -6.77 -1.85
N LEU A 8 -18.10 -5.83 -1.58
CA LEU A 8 -17.75 -4.51 -1.04
C LEU A 8 -17.09 -4.62 0.35
N GLN A 9 -17.64 -5.44 1.25
CA GLN A 9 -17.04 -5.68 2.57
C GLN A 9 -15.65 -6.31 2.45
N ALA A 10 -15.45 -7.26 1.53
CA ALA A 10 -14.15 -7.86 1.29
C ALA A 10 -13.13 -6.83 0.75
N ILE A 11 -13.55 -5.96 -0.18
CA ILE A 11 -12.71 -4.87 -0.71
C ILE A 11 -12.34 -3.88 0.40
N GLU A 12 -13.28 -3.50 1.26
CA GLU A 12 -13.02 -2.62 2.40
C GLU A 12 -12.05 -3.24 3.41
N GLN A 13 -12.17 -4.54 3.68
CA GLN A 13 -11.23 -5.28 4.52
C GLN A 13 -9.83 -5.34 3.91
N CYS A 14 -9.71 -5.62 2.61
CA CYS A 14 -8.44 -5.57 1.88
C CYS A 14 -7.83 -4.17 1.95
N ARG A 15 -8.64 -3.12 1.76
CA ARG A 15 -8.19 -1.73 1.84
C ARG A 15 -7.66 -1.39 3.23
N ALA A 16 -8.40 -1.77 4.28
CA ALA A 16 -7.98 -1.55 5.67
C ALA A 16 -6.68 -2.29 6.00
N ALA A 17 -6.52 -3.54 5.52
CA ALA A 17 -5.30 -4.30 5.69
C ALA A 17 -4.11 -3.65 4.98
N VAL A 18 -4.28 -3.19 3.73
CA VAL A 18 -3.23 -2.51 2.95
C VAL A 18 -2.84 -1.17 3.59
N ALA A 19 -3.83 -0.35 3.97
CA ALA A 19 -3.60 0.92 4.65
C ALA A 19 -2.86 0.73 6.00
N GLY A 20 -3.15 -0.38 6.70
CA GLY A 20 -2.47 -0.74 7.94
C GLY A 20 -0.99 -1.11 7.77
N GLN A 21 -0.53 -1.42 6.55
CA GLN A 21 0.87 -1.79 6.27
C GLN A 21 1.73 -0.64 5.74
N ALA A 22 1.12 0.38 5.14
CA ALA A 22 1.86 1.52 4.58
C ALA A 22 2.69 2.26 5.65
N GLY A 23 2.10 2.53 6.83
CA GLY A 23 2.80 3.16 7.95
C GLY A 23 3.99 2.34 8.48
N PRO A 24 3.81 1.05 8.81
CA PRO A 24 4.91 0.16 9.22
C PRO A 24 6.04 0.05 8.20
N VAL A 25 5.73 0.01 6.89
CA VAL A 25 6.74 -0.07 5.83
C VAL A 25 7.58 1.20 5.76
N ALA A 26 6.95 2.38 5.84
CA ALA A 26 7.68 3.65 5.90
C ALA A 26 8.55 3.72 7.17
N ALA A 27 8.01 3.36 8.32
CA ALA A 27 8.73 3.38 9.59
C ALA A 27 9.92 2.39 9.63
N ALA A 28 9.87 1.30 8.85
CA ALA A 28 11.00 0.37 8.74
C ALA A 28 12.22 1.00 8.05
N GLY A 29 12.02 2.03 7.22
CA GLY A 29 13.09 2.74 6.51
C GLY A 29 13.78 3.79 7.37
N ASP A 30 13.02 4.48 8.24
CA ASP A 30 13.51 5.60 9.06
C ASP A 30 14.68 5.24 10.00
N GLY A 31 14.75 3.97 10.42
CA GLY A 31 15.78 3.48 11.34
C GLY A 31 17.07 3.01 10.66
N LEU A 32 17.16 3.06 9.33
CA LEU A 32 18.31 2.52 8.61
C LEU A 32 19.54 3.42 8.76
N PRO A 33 20.72 2.87 9.08
CA PRO A 33 21.92 3.65 9.31
C PRO A 33 22.54 4.07 7.97
N VAL A 34 22.07 5.18 7.42
CA VAL A 34 22.55 5.76 6.15
C VAL A 34 23.83 6.59 6.31
N GLU A 35 24.17 6.98 7.54
CA GLU A 35 25.41 7.67 7.90
C GLU A 35 26.21 6.79 8.87
N VAL A 36 27.00 5.86 8.34
CA VAL A 36 27.87 4.99 9.13
C VAL A 36 29.31 5.44 9.05
N ASP A 37 29.90 5.74 10.20
CA ASP A 37 31.32 6.02 10.34
C ASP A 37 32.12 4.70 10.40
N ALA A 38 33.28 4.67 9.75
CA ALA A 38 34.24 3.59 9.87
C ALA A 38 34.63 3.31 11.33
N ALA A 39 34.68 4.35 12.18
CA ALA A 39 34.98 4.25 13.60
C ALA A 39 33.97 3.36 14.36
N ALA A 40 32.74 3.20 13.86
CA ALA A 40 31.75 2.28 14.43
C ALA A 40 32.19 0.81 14.36
N PHE A 41 33.11 0.48 13.45
CA PHE A 41 33.70 -0.86 13.30
C PHE A 41 35.12 -0.96 13.89
N GLY A 42 35.56 0.07 14.62
CA GLY A 42 36.91 0.14 15.20
C GLY A 42 37.99 0.47 14.16
N GLN A 43 39.25 0.17 14.49
CA GLN A 43 40.44 0.54 13.68
C GLN A 43 40.91 -0.57 12.74
N LEU A 44 40.01 -1.44 12.27
CA LEU A 44 40.39 -2.47 11.31
C LEU A 44 40.82 -1.81 9.99
N PRO A 45 41.81 -2.38 9.25
CA PRO A 45 42.26 -1.83 7.98
C PRO A 45 41.14 -1.62 6.95
N SER A 46 40.06 -2.40 7.07
CA SER A 46 38.91 -2.36 6.16
C SER A 46 37.63 -1.79 6.80
N SER A 47 37.72 -1.13 7.97
CA SER A 47 36.55 -0.51 8.63
C SER A 47 35.82 0.49 7.73
N GLY A 48 36.57 1.22 6.89
CA GLY A 48 35.99 2.14 5.90
C GLY A 48 35.15 1.41 4.85
N ALA A 49 35.66 0.31 4.30
CA ALA A 49 34.93 -0.50 3.32
C ALA A 49 33.68 -1.15 3.93
N LEU A 50 33.75 -1.58 5.19
CA LEU A 50 32.59 -2.10 5.90
C LEU A 50 31.52 -1.02 6.12
N ALA A 51 31.93 0.19 6.52
CA ALA A 51 31.01 1.32 6.65
C ALA A 51 30.38 1.74 5.32
N GLU A 52 31.12 1.69 4.22
CA GLU A 52 30.53 1.91 2.89
C GLU A 52 29.53 0.81 2.50
N ALA A 53 29.86 -0.47 2.76
CA ALA A 53 28.95 -1.58 2.47
C ALA A 53 27.64 -1.48 3.27
N VAL A 54 27.71 -1.10 4.55
CA VAL A 54 26.51 -0.89 5.38
C VAL A 54 25.70 0.31 4.89
N ARG A 55 26.35 1.42 4.54
CA ARG A 55 25.64 2.59 3.96
C ARG A 55 24.95 2.24 2.64
N ALA A 56 25.61 1.50 1.77
CA ALA A 56 25.04 1.04 0.51
C ALA A 56 23.82 0.13 0.74
N LEU A 57 23.92 -0.81 1.68
CA LEU A 57 22.81 -1.67 2.06
C LEU A 57 21.63 -0.88 2.65
N ALA A 58 21.90 0.03 3.59
CA ALA A 58 20.89 0.88 4.21
C ALA A 58 20.16 1.74 3.15
N THR A 59 20.92 2.33 2.22
CA THR A 59 20.35 3.13 1.12
C THR A 59 19.49 2.28 0.19
N ALA A 60 19.96 1.09 -0.18
CA ALA A 60 19.20 0.18 -1.04
C ALA A 60 17.92 -0.31 -0.37
N ALA A 61 18.00 -0.67 0.92
CA ALA A 61 16.84 -1.09 1.70
C ALA A 61 15.82 0.05 1.85
N GLY A 62 16.27 1.27 2.17
CA GLY A 62 15.39 2.45 2.23
C GLY A 62 14.68 2.70 0.92
N THR A 63 15.41 2.66 -0.20
CA THR A 63 14.83 2.83 -1.55
C THR A 63 13.74 1.79 -1.85
N GLU A 64 13.95 0.53 -1.47
CA GLU A 64 12.98 -0.53 -1.71
C GLU A 64 11.76 -0.42 -0.80
N LEU A 65 11.94 0.03 0.45
CA LEU A 65 10.83 0.33 1.35
C LEU A 65 9.98 1.51 0.87
N ASP A 66 10.61 2.56 0.32
CA ASP A 66 9.89 3.68 -0.31
C ASP A 66 9.05 3.20 -1.50
N ARG A 67 9.61 2.32 -2.34
CA ARG A 67 8.88 1.71 -3.47
C ARG A 67 7.72 0.84 -2.99
N ALA A 68 7.94 0.06 -1.95
CA ALA A 68 6.89 -0.77 -1.35
C ALA A 68 5.75 0.11 -0.80
N GLY A 69 6.08 1.22 -0.12
CA GLY A 69 5.10 2.23 0.32
C GLY A 69 4.29 2.79 -0.85
N ALA A 70 4.97 3.24 -1.91
CA ALA A 70 4.30 3.76 -3.11
C ALA A 70 3.39 2.72 -3.78
N LEU A 71 3.77 1.43 -3.78
CA LEU A 71 2.94 0.36 -4.32
C LEU A 71 1.70 0.12 -3.46
N LEU A 72 1.83 0.15 -2.13
CA LEU A 72 0.70 0.04 -1.21
C LEU A 72 -0.30 1.19 -1.41
N ASP A 73 0.18 2.41 -1.62
CA ASP A 73 -0.68 3.56 -1.94
C ASP A 73 -1.42 3.36 -3.27
N GLN A 74 -0.74 2.86 -4.32
CA GLN A 74 -1.39 2.54 -5.59
C GLN A 74 -2.46 1.47 -5.44
N VAL A 75 -2.20 0.41 -4.66
CA VAL A 75 -3.19 -0.63 -4.37
C VAL A 75 -4.39 -0.03 -3.63
N ASN A 76 -4.17 0.84 -2.65
CA ASN A 76 -5.24 1.52 -1.93
C ASN A 76 -6.13 2.34 -2.87
N HIS A 77 -5.54 3.10 -3.80
CA HIS A 77 -6.28 3.84 -4.82
C HIS A 77 -7.05 2.93 -5.79
N ALA A 78 -6.44 1.81 -6.20
CA ALA A 78 -7.12 0.84 -7.07
C ALA A 78 -8.33 0.21 -6.38
N LEU A 79 -8.21 -0.16 -5.10
CA LEU A 79 -9.32 -0.70 -4.31
C LEU A 79 -10.46 0.33 -4.13
N ASP A 80 -10.13 1.60 -3.91
CA ASP A 80 -11.10 2.69 -3.82
C ASP A 80 -11.87 2.92 -5.14
N ALA A 81 -11.15 2.87 -6.28
CA ALA A 81 -11.75 2.96 -7.61
C ALA A 81 -12.68 1.77 -7.90
N ILE A 82 -12.30 0.55 -7.50
CA ILE A 82 -13.16 -0.64 -7.63
C ILE A 82 -14.42 -0.48 -6.78
N GLY A 83 -14.29 -0.04 -5.52
CA GLY A 83 -15.44 0.21 -4.64
C GLY A 83 -16.43 1.20 -5.24
N THR A 84 -15.92 2.32 -5.77
CA THR A 84 -16.72 3.33 -6.48
C THR A 84 -17.41 2.74 -7.72
N SER A 85 -16.70 1.94 -8.53
CA SER A 85 -17.27 1.31 -9.72
C SER A 85 -18.39 0.33 -9.39
N VAL A 86 -18.22 -0.46 -8.32
CA VAL A 86 -19.26 -1.41 -7.87
C VAL A 86 -20.50 -0.66 -7.40
N ALA A 87 -20.34 0.36 -6.55
CA ALA A 87 -21.46 1.17 -6.06
C ALA A 87 -22.24 1.84 -7.20
N ASN A 88 -21.53 2.42 -8.19
CA ASN A 88 -22.16 3.02 -9.37
C ASN A 88 -22.95 1.99 -10.20
N THR A 89 -22.40 0.79 -10.36
CA THR A 89 -23.07 -0.29 -11.10
C THR A 89 -24.34 -0.76 -10.39
N GLU A 90 -24.30 -0.90 -9.06
CA GLU A 90 -25.49 -1.25 -8.27
C GLU A 90 -26.58 -0.17 -8.33
N GLN A 91 -26.18 1.10 -8.26
CA GLN A 91 -27.10 2.23 -8.38
C GLN A 91 -27.77 2.24 -9.78
N ALA A 92 -27.00 2.05 -10.84
CA ALA A 92 -27.51 1.98 -12.21
C ALA A 92 -28.46 0.78 -12.43
N ALA A 93 -28.12 -0.38 -11.86
CA ALA A 93 -28.98 -1.56 -11.90
C ALA A 93 -30.31 -1.33 -11.16
N THR A 94 -30.26 -0.67 -9.99
CA THR A 94 -31.44 -0.33 -9.19
C THR A 94 -32.34 0.66 -9.92
N GLN A 95 -31.76 1.72 -10.50
CA GLN A 95 -32.49 2.68 -11.32
C GLN A 95 -33.18 2.01 -12.51
N SER A 96 -32.47 1.11 -13.21
CA SER A 96 -33.03 0.37 -14.35
C SER A 96 -34.21 -0.54 -13.94
N LEU A 97 -34.10 -1.24 -12.82
CA LEU A 97 -35.16 -2.09 -12.29
C LEU A 97 -36.40 -1.28 -11.84
N THR A 98 -36.19 -0.14 -11.18
CA THR A 98 -37.30 0.75 -10.77
C THR A 98 -37.97 1.43 -11.96
N ALA A 99 -37.21 1.82 -12.99
CA ALA A 99 -37.73 2.41 -14.22
C ALA A 99 -38.58 1.41 -15.03
N VAL A 100 -38.16 0.15 -15.13
CA VAL A 100 -38.92 -0.91 -15.81
C VAL A 100 -40.16 -1.33 -15.01
N GLY A 101 -40.10 -1.30 -13.67
CA GLY A 101 -41.24 -1.60 -12.80
C GLY A 101 -42.31 -0.49 -12.76
N GLY A 102 -41.94 0.77 -13.01
CA GLY A 102 -42.85 1.92 -13.02
C GLY A 102 -43.63 2.12 -14.33
N GLY A 103 -43.19 1.52 -15.44
CA GLY A 103 -43.82 1.67 -16.76
C GLY A 103 -44.97 0.71 -17.08
N ARG A 104 -45.39 -0.13 -16.13
CA ARG A 104 -46.55 -1.04 -16.28
C ARG A 104 -47.68 -0.62 -15.33
N ARG A 105 -48.29 0.53 -15.58
CA ARG A 105 -49.61 0.89 -15.05
C ARG A 105 -50.38 1.68 -16.09
#